data_AF-A0A418XXR9-F1
#
_entry.id   AF-A0A418XXR9-F1
#
_cell.length_a   1.000
_cell.length_b   1.000
_cell.length_c   1.000
_cell.angle_alpha   90.00
_cell.angle_beta   90.00
_cell.angle_gamma   90.00
#
_symmetry.space_group_name_H-M   'P 1'
#
loop_
_entity.id
_entity.type
_entity.pdbx_description
1 polymer ?
#
loop_
_entity_poly.entity_id
_entity_poly.type
_entity_poly.pdbx_seq_one_letter_code
_entity_poly.pdbx_strand_id
1 'polypeptide(L)'
;MSVIQGIASEDIENSPEFRHLSTIDGIAIDLRYGTPDNFVGRDLYSPFDCAWLHRDAAAALEKAVEWLAGQRPGYKALILDALRPQRVQQQLWDALDGTDLR
;
A
#
# COMPACT_ATOMS: atom_id res chain seq x y z
N MET A 1 -5.98 27.68 5.93
CA MET A 1 -5.61 26.65 4.93
C MET A 1 -4.33 26.00 5.43
N SER A 2 -4.41 24.79 5.99
CA SER A 2 -3.21 24.05 6.37
C SER A 2 -2.58 23.55 5.07
N VAL A 3 -1.35 23.97 4.79
CA VAL A 3 -0.57 23.40 3.69
C VAL A 3 -0.38 21.94 4.06
N ILE A 4 -0.83 21.01 3.22
CA ILE A 4 -0.44 19.61 3.37
C ILE A 4 1.06 19.59 3.12
N GLN A 5 1.83 19.62 4.20
CA GLN A 5 3.27 19.44 4.15
C GLN A 5 3.49 17.98 3.80
N GLY A 6 3.89 17.71 2.56
CA GLY A 6 4.23 16.36 2.13
C GLY A 6 5.37 15.80 2.99
N ILE A 7 5.28 14.51 3.31
CA ILE A 7 6.38 13.76 3.93
C ILE A 7 7.16 13.05 2.82
N ALA A 8 8.49 13.04 2.91
CA ALA A 8 9.31 12.23 2.01
C ALA A 8 9.07 10.74 2.30
N SER A 9 9.18 9.87 1.30
CA SER A 9 8.90 8.43 1.52
C SER A 9 9.90 7.81 2.51
N GLU A 10 11.12 8.35 2.54
CA GLU A 10 12.21 7.97 3.44
C GLU A 10 11.93 8.29 4.91
N ASP A 11 11.06 9.27 5.18
CA ASP A 11 10.78 9.73 6.54
C ASP A 11 9.57 9.02 7.18
N ILE A 12 8.87 8.17 6.42
CA ILE A 12 7.59 7.57 6.83
C ILE A 12 7.74 6.65 8.04
N GLU A 13 8.83 5.89 8.12
CA GLU A 13 9.08 4.98 9.25
C GLU A 13 9.08 5.71 10.60
N ASN A 14 9.51 6.98 10.62
CA ASN A 14 9.61 7.80 11.82
C ASN A 14 8.33 8.61 12.10
N SER A 15 7.31 8.50 11.25
CA SER A 15 6.10 9.31 11.37
C SER A 15 5.01 8.61 12.17
N PRO A 16 4.41 9.26 13.19
CA PRO A 16 3.29 8.69 13.94
C PRO A 16 1.99 8.63 13.12
N GLU A 17 1.95 9.27 11.94
CA GLU A 17 0.81 9.24 11.04
C GLU A 17 0.75 7.95 10.20
N PHE A 18 1.79 7.11 10.25
CA PHE A 18 1.87 5.89 9.47
C PHE A 18 2.08 4.66 10.35
N ARG A 19 1.52 3.53 9.91
CA ARG A 19 1.66 2.22 10.53
C ARG A 19 2.14 1.22 9.50
N HIS A 20 3.15 0.44 9.86
CA HIS A 20 3.63 -0.64 9.02
C HIS A 20 2.63 -1.81 9.03
N LEU A 21 2.43 -2.46 7.88
CA LEU A 21 1.48 -3.56 7.72
C LEU A 21 1.79 -4.75 8.65
N SER A 22 3.05 -4.99 8.99
CA SER A 22 3.42 -6.07 9.92
C SER A 22 2.89 -5.87 11.35
N THR A 23 2.34 -4.69 11.67
CA THR A 23 1.73 -4.39 12.97
C THR A 23 0.22 -4.61 12.98
N ILE A 24 -0.36 -5.10 11.87
CA ILE A 24 -1.79 -5.33 11.72
C ILE A 24 -2.00 -6.84 11.64
N ASP A 25 -2.73 -7.39 12.62
CA ASP A 25 -3.03 -8.82 12.65
C ASP A 25 -4.13 -9.21 11.65
N GLY A 26 -4.20 -10.49 11.32
CA GLY A 26 -5.30 -11.04 10.52
C GLY A 26 -5.27 -10.71 9.01
N ILE A 27 -4.19 -10.07 8.53
CA ILE A 27 -3.98 -9.81 7.10
C ILE A 27 -2.97 -10.78 6.48
N ALA A 28 -2.99 -10.85 5.16
CA ALA A 28 -1.93 -11.39 4.32
C ALA A 28 -1.37 -10.25 3.46
N ILE A 29 -0.09 -10.30 3.11
CA ILE A 29 0.60 -9.22 2.39
C ILE A 29 1.22 -9.81 1.12
N ASP A 30 0.93 -9.19 -0.01
CA ASP A 30 1.46 -9.53 -1.34
C ASP A 30 1.55 -8.25 -2.17
N LEU A 31 2.48 -7.36 -1.80
CA LEU A 31 2.61 -6.04 -2.43
C LEU A 31 3.08 -6.18 -3.88
N ARG A 32 2.12 -6.09 -4.81
CA ARG A 32 2.31 -6.44 -6.23
C ARG A 32 3.37 -5.61 -6.92
N TYR A 33 3.45 -4.32 -6.59
CA TYR A 33 4.43 -3.41 -7.18
C TYR A 33 5.83 -3.52 -6.57
N GLY A 34 6.02 -4.36 -5.53
CA GLY A 34 7.34 -4.74 -5.01
C GLY A 34 7.94 -5.98 -5.66
N THR A 35 7.26 -6.59 -6.64
CA THR A 35 7.74 -7.76 -7.37
C THR A 35 7.45 -7.62 -8.86
N PRO A 36 7.99 -8.48 -9.74
CA PRO A 36 7.59 -8.51 -11.14
C PRO A 36 6.15 -8.99 -11.40
N ASP A 37 5.43 -9.49 -10.39
CA ASP A 37 4.04 -9.98 -10.51
C ASP A 37 3.04 -8.81 -10.49
N ASN A 38 3.21 -7.90 -11.45
CA ASN A 38 2.32 -6.78 -11.75
C ASN A 38 2.31 -6.50 -13.26
N PHE A 39 1.40 -5.65 -13.72
CA PHE A 39 1.21 -5.43 -15.16
C PHE A 39 2.38 -4.74 -15.87
N VAL A 40 3.28 -4.07 -15.12
CA VAL A 40 4.51 -3.48 -15.67
C VAL A 40 5.63 -4.52 -15.80
N GLY A 41 5.52 -5.66 -15.11
CA GLY A 41 6.47 -6.78 -15.21
C GLY A 41 7.82 -6.54 -14.52
N ARG A 42 7.90 -5.57 -13.61
CA ARG A 42 9.13 -5.27 -12.83
C ARG A 42 8.79 -4.69 -11.45
N ASP A 43 9.75 -4.77 -10.53
CA ASP A 43 9.68 -4.11 -9.23
C ASP A 43 9.73 -2.58 -9.39
N LEU A 44 8.82 -1.89 -8.70
CA LEU A 44 8.68 -0.44 -8.67
C LEU A 44 8.91 0.15 -7.27
N TYR A 45 8.88 -0.68 -6.21
CA TYR A 45 8.96 -0.23 -4.81
C TYR A 45 10.40 -0.08 -4.34
N SER A 46 11.29 -0.96 -4.79
CA SER A 46 12.71 -0.83 -4.48
C SER A 46 13.26 0.57 -4.83
N PRO A 47 14.14 1.13 -3.99
CA PRO A 47 14.69 0.54 -2.76
C PRO A 47 13.87 0.82 -1.50
N PHE A 48 12.69 1.43 -1.61
CA PHE A 48 11.92 1.88 -0.43
C PHE A 48 10.98 0.78 0.07
N ASP A 49 10.92 0.65 1.39
CA ASP A 49 9.83 -0.09 2.00
C ASP A 49 8.52 0.67 1.83
N CYS A 50 7.56 0.03 1.18
CA CYS A 50 6.26 0.59 0.84
C CYS A 50 5.11 -0.07 1.63
N ALA A 51 5.41 -0.93 2.60
CA ALA A 51 4.42 -1.64 3.41
C ALA A 51 3.82 -0.77 4.53
N TRP A 52 3.50 0.49 4.23
CA TRP A 52 3.01 1.49 5.18
C TRP A 52 1.60 1.94 4.83
N LEU A 53 0.76 2.13 5.84
CA LEU A 53 -0.56 2.77 5.70
C LEU A 53 -0.61 4.02 6.55
N HIS A 54 -1.36 5.03 6.11
CA HIS A 54 -1.77 6.10 7.02
C HIS A 54 -2.58 5.50 8.17
N ARG A 55 -2.43 6.04 9.39
CA ARG A 55 -3.05 5.48 10.62
C ARG A 55 -4.56 5.31 10.50
N ASP A 56 -5.24 6.21 9.79
CA ASP A 56 -6.69 6.14 9.59
C ASP A 56 -7.07 4.97 8.67
N ALA A 57 -6.26 4.70 7.64
CA ALA A 57 -6.44 3.55 6.77
C ALA A 57 -6.14 2.24 7.50
N ALA A 58 -5.11 2.22 8.37
CA ALA A 58 -4.81 1.08 9.23
C ALA A 58 -5.99 0.78 10.18
N ALA A 59 -6.56 1.79 10.84
CA ALA A 59 -7.71 1.63 11.72
C ALA A 59 -8.98 1.17 10.98
N ALA A 60 -9.18 1.62 9.73
CA ALA A 60 -10.26 1.13 8.88
C ALA A 60 -10.05 -0.34 8.45
N LEU A 61 -8.81 -0.70 8.13
CA LEU A 61 -8.44 -2.08 7.79
C LEU A 61 -8.66 -3.03 8.97
N GLU A 62 -8.28 -2.65 10.19
CA GLU A 62 -8.51 -3.46 11.40
C GLU A 62 -10.01 -3.78 11.58
N LYS A 63 -10.90 -2.79 11.37
CA LYS A 63 -12.35 -3.01 11.42
C LYS A 63 -12.84 -3.97 10.32
N ALA A 64 -12.28 -3.85 9.11
CA ALA A 64 -12.62 -4.73 8.00
C ALA A 64 -12.15 -6.17 8.25
N VAL A 65 -10.97 -6.35 8.84
CA VAL A 65 -10.43 -7.65 9.24
C VAL A 65 -11.26 -8.29 10.35
N GLU A 66 -11.64 -7.53 11.38
CA GLU A 66 -12.52 -8.00 12.45
C GLU A 66 -13.87 -8.46 11.90
N TRP A 67 -14.48 -7.65 11.03
CA TRP A 67 -15.73 -8.02 10.37
C TRP A 67 -15.57 -9.29 9.53
N LEU A 68 -14.50 -9.39 8.72
CA LEU A 68 -14.25 -10.55 7.87
C LEU A 68 -14.07 -11.82 8.70
N ALA A 69 -13.35 -11.75 9.83
CA ALA A 69 -13.15 -12.88 10.71
C ALA A 69 -14.48 -13.42 11.28
N GLY A 70 -15.43 -12.53 11.60
CA GLY A 70 -16.77 -12.92 12.04
C GLY A 70 -17.65 -13.51 10.93
N GLN A 71 -17.53 -13.00 9.70
CA GLN A 71 -18.36 -13.48 8.57
C GLN A 71 -17.81 -14.74 7.91
N ARG A 72 -16.48 -14.87 7.84
CA ARG A 72 -15.76 -15.90 7.07
C ARG A 72 -14.54 -16.39 7.86
N PRO A 73 -14.73 -17.19 8.92
CA PRO A 73 -13.62 -17.76 9.67
C PRO A 73 -12.61 -18.47 8.75
N GLY A 74 -11.32 -18.21 8.94
CA GLY A 74 -10.23 -18.77 8.13
C GLY A 74 -9.85 -17.96 6.89
N TYR A 75 -10.63 -16.93 6.52
CA TYR A 75 -10.26 -15.99 5.46
C TYR A 75 -9.44 -14.83 6.04
N LYS A 76 -8.53 -14.28 5.22
CA LYS A 76 -7.75 -13.07 5.54
C LYS A 76 -7.93 -12.04 4.43
N ALA A 77 -7.86 -10.76 4.79
CA ALA A 77 -7.72 -9.70 3.81
C ALA A 77 -6.32 -9.77 3.20
N LEU A 78 -6.23 -9.84 1.87
CA LEU A 78 -4.97 -9.82 1.14
C LEU A 78 -4.66 -8.39 0.70
N ILE A 79 -3.57 -7.83 1.22
CA ILE A 79 -3.11 -6.48 0.90
C ILE A 79 -2.18 -6.56 -0.30
N LEU A 80 -2.67 -6.07 -1.44
CA LEU A 80 -1.93 -6.06 -2.70
C LEU A 80 -1.16 -4.75 -2.92
N ASP A 81 -1.55 -3.70 -2.21
CA ASP A 81 -0.92 -2.39 -2.28
C ASP A 81 -1.11 -1.60 -0.97
N ALA A 82 -0.19 -0.67 -0.70
CA ALA A 82 -0.17 0.19 0.48
C ALA A 82 0.37 1.59 0.11
N LEU A 83 1.38 2.10 0.81
CA LEU A 83 2.01 3.37 0.45
C LEU A 83 2.58 3.26 -0.97
N ARG A 84 2.08 4.11 -1.87
CA ARG A 84 2.61 4.23 -3.22
C ARG A 84 3.31 5.59 -3.38
N PRO A 85 4.65 5.62 -3.46
CA PRO A 85 5.37 6.86 -3.75
C PRO A 85 4.89 7.50 -5.06
N GLN A 86 4.88 8.83 -5.14
CA GLN A 86 4.44 9.53 -6.36
C GLN A 86 5.22 9.11 -7.60
N ARG A 87 6.52 8.82 -7.47
CA ARG A 87 7.36 8.29 -8.55
C ARG A 87 6.85 6.96 -9.12
N VAL A 88 6.20 6.13 -8.29
CA VAL A 88 5.63 4.86 -8.73
C VAL A 88 4.31 5.12 -9.44
N GLN A 89 3.48 6.02 -8.92
CA GLN A 89 2.24 6.42 -9.59
C GLN A 89 2.52 6.95 -11.01
N GLN A 90 3.56 7.77 -11.19
CA GLN A 90 3.97 8.25 -12.51
C GLN A 90 4.43 7.10 -13.42
N GLN A 91 5.25 6.17 -12.90
CA GLN A 91 5.69 5.01 -13.69
C GLN A 91 4.53 4.10 -14.12
N LEU A 92 3.54 3.90 -13.26
CA LEU A 92 2.33 3.16 -13.60
C LEU A 92 1.54 3.89 -14.69
N TRP A 93 1.44 5.21 -14.60
CA TRP A 93 0.78 6.04 -15.62
C TRP A 93 1.49 5.96 -16.98
N ASP A 94 2.82 6.09 -16.97
CA ASP A 94 3.63 6.02 -18.19
C ASP A 94 3.57 4.62 -18.82
N ALA A 95 3.47 3.57 -18.01
CA ALA A 95 3.30 2.19 -18.50
C ALA A 95 1.97 1.94 -19.21
N LEU A 96 0.97 2.81 -19.03
CA LEU A 96 -0.30 2.74 -19.75
C LEU A 96 -0.27 3.50 -21.08
N ASP A 97 0.79 4.26 -21.37
CA ASP A 97 0.92 4.97 -22.65
C ASP A 97 0.92 3.99 -23.83
N GLY A 98 0.10 4.28 -24.84
CA GLY A 98 -0.06 3.40 -26.00
C GLY A 98 -0.90 2.13 -25.75
N THR A 99 -1.53 2.00 -24.58
CA THR A 99 -2.54 0.97 -24.30
C THR A 99 -3.95 1.56 -24.38
N ASP A 100 -4.97 0.71 -24.55
CA ASP A 100 -6.39 1.14 -24.51
C ASP A 100 -6.88 1.50 -23.09
N LEU A 101 -6.00 1.49 -22.09
CA LEU A 101 -6.31 1.70 -20.67
C LEU A 101 -5.96 3.12 -20.18
N ARG A 102 -5.55 4.02 -21.06
CA ARG A 102 -5.19 5.40 -20.72
C ARG A 102 -6.37 6.36 -20.76
#